data_AF-A0A257WX64-F1
#
_entry.id   AF-A0A257WX64-F1
#
_cell.length_a   1.000
_cell.length_b   1.000
_cell.length_c   1.000
_cell.angle_alpha   90.00
_cell.angle_beta   90.00
_cell.angle_gamma   90.00
#
_symmetry.space_group_name_H-M   'P 1'
#
loop_
_entity.id
_entity.type
_entity.pdbx_description
1 polymer ?
#
loop_
_entity_poly.entity_id
_entity_poly.type
_entity_poly.pdbx_seq_one_letter_code
_entity_poly.pdbx_strand_id
1 'polypeptide(L)' 'MNSAVVGEGLRGRDKLARIPVKVREDVASPAKPAWLRGRDQDTPAVRALQGVLRDHALHTVCEEAACPNIGECFG' A
#
# COMPACT_ATOMS: atom_id res chain seq x y z
N MET A 1 -6.55 18.62 16.18
CA MET A 1 -7.15 18.22 14.89
C MET A 1 -6.16 18.63 13.82
N ASN A 2 -5.45 17.68 13.21
CA ASN A 2 -4.53 18.01 12.11
C ASN A 2 -5.37 18.38 10.89
N SER A 3 -5.27 19.64 10.45
CA SER A 3 -5.87 20.07 9.19
C SER A 3 -5.22 19.29 8.05
N ALA A 4 -6.04 18.66 7.20
CA ALA A 4 -5.56 18.01 5.99
C ALA A 4 -4.98 19.08 5.05
N VAL A 5 -3.73 18.89 4.62
CA VAL A 5 -3.07 19.74 3.62
C VAL A 5 -3.56 19.32 2.23
N VAL A 6 -3.96 20.30 1.41
CA VAL A 6 -4.42 20.03 0.04
C VAL A 6 -3.29 19.44 -0.79
N GLY A 7 -3.53 18.29 -1.43
CA GLY A 7 -2.54 17.57 -2.24
C GLY A 7 -1.79 16.46 -1.50
N GLU A 8 -1.91 16.37 -0.16
CA GLU A 8 -1.29 15.29 0.62
C GLU A 8 -2.28 14.13 0.82
N GLY A 9 -1.90 12.92 0.39
CA GLY A 9 -2.72 11.73 0.49
C GLY A 9 -2.89 11.25 1.94
N LEU A 10 -4.11 11.26 2.46
CA LEU A 10 -4.40 10.71 3.80
C LEU A 10 -4.10 9.20 3.85
N ARG A 11 -3.49 8.74 4.96
CA ARG A 11 -3.16 7.33 5.20
C ARG A 11 -3.88 6.79 6.43
N GLY A 12 -4.06 5.46 6.49
CA GLY A 12 -4.58 4.77 7.68
C GLY A 12 -5.87 5.36 8.27
N ARG A 13 -5.83 5.67 9.57
CA ARG A 13 -6.98 6.24 10.30
C ARG A 13 -7.49 7.55 9.71
N ASP A 14 -6.58 8.43 9.27
CA ASP A 14 -6.95 9.73 8.71
C ASP A 14 -7.73 9.58 7.40
N LYS A 15 -7.34 8.60 6.57
CA LYS A 15 -8.08 8.24 5.35
C LYS A 15 -9.48 7.72 5.66
N LEU A 16 -9.60 6.90 6.69
CA LEU A 16 -10.86 6.24 7.06
C LEU A 16 -11.79 7.14 7.88
N ALA A 17 -11.29 8.25 8.46
CA ALA A 17 -12.04 9.13 9.34
C ALA A 17 -13.34 9.67 8.72
N ARG A 18 -13.35 9.91 7.40
CA ARG A 18 -14.50 10.46 6.66
C ARG A 18 -15.52 9.40 6.23
N ILE A 19 -15.18 8.11 6.28
CA ILE A 19 -16.07 7.02 5.82
C ILE A 19 -17.19 6.84 6.86
N PRO A 20 -18.48 6.81 6.47
CA PRO A 20 -19.59 6.65 7.40
C PRO A 20 -19.56 5.33 8.18
N VAL A 21 -19.11 4.26 7.52
CA VAL A 21 -18.92 2.93 8.12
C VAL A 21 -17.55 2.85 8.78
N LYS A 22 -17.50 2.48 10.06
CA LYS A 22 -16.26 2.42 10.85
C LYS A 22 -15.72 1.00 10.95
N VAL A 23 -14.39 0.89 10.98
CA VAL A 23 -13.71 -0.37 11.29
C VAL A 23 -14.00 -0.71 12.75
N ARG A 24 -14.48 -1.93 12.98
CA ARG A 24 -14.73 -2.47 14.32
C ARG A 24 -13.41 -2.83 14.98
N GLU A 25 -13.06 -2.15 16.06
CA GLU A 25 -11.84 -2.43 16.84
C GLU A 25 -12.06 -3.54 17.89
N ASP A 26 -13.31 -3.91 18.16
CA ASP A 26 -13.71 -4.93 19.13
C ASP A 26 -13.55 -6.38 18.61
N VAL A 27 -13.17 -6.54 17.35
CA VAL A 27 -12.93 -7.85 16.72
C VAL A 27 -11.51 -7.89 16.18
N ALA A 28 -10.72 -8.88 16.61
CA ALA A 28 -9.39 -9.10 16.07
C ALA A 28 -9.47 -9.47 14.58
N SER A 29 -8.62 -8.85 13.76
CA SER A 29 -8.49 -9.24 12.35
C SER A 29 -7.99 -10.69 12.25
N PRO A 30 -8.68 -11.57 11.52
CA PRO A 30 -8.21 -12.93 11.34
C PRO A 30 -6.89 -12.93 10.55
N ALA A 31 -6.06 -13.94 10.80
CA ALA A 31 -4.85 -14.14 10.01
C ALA A 31 -5.21 -14.34 8.52
N LYS A 32 -4.40 -13.76 7.63
CA LYS A 32 -4.61 -13.93 6.18
C LYS A 32 -4.47 -15.41 5.80
N PRO A 33 -5.43 -16.00 5.09
CA PRO A 33 -5.33 -17.39 4.66
C PRO A 33 -4.14 -17.57 3.70
N ALA A 34 -3.62 -18.80 3.61
CA ALA A 34 -2.41 -19.09 2.84
C ALA A 34 -2.50 -18.66 1.37
N TRP A 35 -3.66 -18.85 0.74
CA TRP A 35 -3.88 -18.52 -0.68
C TRP A 35 -3.95 -17.01 -0.97
N LEU A 36 -4.13 -16.14 0.04
CA LEU A 36 -4.23 -14.69 -0.12
C LEU A 36 -2.89 -13.96 0.12
N ARG A 37 -1.82 -14.68 0.49
CA ARG A 37 -0.53 -14.06 0.78
C ARG A 37 0.25 -13.80 -0.51
N GLY A 38 0.65 -12.54 -0.72
CA GLY A 38 1.51 -12.15 -1.84
C GLY A 38 2.90 -12.77 -1.73
N ARG A 39 3.47 -13.17 -2.86
CA ARG A 39 4.80 -13.82 -2.98
C ARG A 39 5.83 -12.82 -3.51
N ASP A 40 7.11 -13.11 -3.26
CA ASP A 40 8.26 -12.51 -3.95
C ASP A 40 8.29 -10.97 -3.97
N GLN A 41 7.85 -10.32 -2.88
CA GLN A 41 7.69 -8.86 -2.83
C GLN A 41 9.03 -8.08 -2.81
N ASP A 42 10.16 -8.76 -2.57
CA ASP A 42 11.48 -8.14 -2.42
C ASP A 42 12.56 -8.87 -3.23
N THR A 43 12.33 -9.01 -4.53
CA THR A 43 13.31 -9.56 -5.48
C THR A 43 14.27 -8.49 -6.00
N PRO A 44 15.45 -8.87 -6.53
CA PRO A 44 16.35 -7.93 -7.21
C PRO A 44 15.69 -7.17 -8.37
N ALA A 45 14.80 -7.83 -9.13
CA ALA A 45 14.06 -7.23 -10.24
C ALA A 45 13.11 -6.12 -9.76
N VAL A 46 12.35 -6.38 -8.70
CA VAL A 46 11.51 -5.37 -8.03
C VAL A 46 12.35 -4.16 -7.62
N ARG A 47 13.50 -4.39 -6.95
CA ARG A 47 14.38 -3.31 -6.51
C ARG A 47 14.97 -2.51 -7.67
N ALA A 48 15.31 -3.16 -8.78
CA ALA A 48 15.85 -2.48 -9.96
C ALA A 48 14.79 -1.55 -10.60
N LEU A 49 13.56 -2.03 -10.79
CA LEU A 49 12.50 -1.23 -11.38
C LEU A 49 12.07 -0.07 -10.45
N GLN A 50 12.01 -0.32 -9.13
CA GLN A 50 11.81 0.75 -8.15
C GLN A 50 12.89 1.83 -8.23
N GLY A 51 14.15 1.45 -8.50
CA GLY A 51 15.24 2.40 -8.73
C GLY A 51 14.95 3.33 -9.92
N VAL A 52 14.60 2.75 -11.08
CA VAL A 52 14.25 3.51 -12.28
C VAL A 52 13.07 4.46 -12.03
N LEU A 53 12.02 4.01 -11.35
CA LEU A 53 10.86 4.84 -11.03
C LEU A 53 11.25 6.07 -10.17
N ARG A 54 12.14 5.88 -9.19
CA ARG A 54 12.64 6.96 -8.32
C ARG A 54 13.53 7.95 -9.07
N ASP A 55 14.40 7.44 -9.94
CA ASP A 55 15.28 8.28 -10.77
C ASP A 55 14.48 9.22 -11.69
N HIS A 56 13.28 8.80 -12.08
CA HIS A 56 12.36 9.60 -12.90
C HIS A 56 11.28 10.34 -12.10
N ALA A 57 11.33 10.31 -10.76
CA ALA A 57 10.30 10.89 -9.89
C ALA A 57 8.87 10.45 -10.25
N LEU A 58 8.72 9.18 -10.65
CA LEU A 58 7.43 8.59 -11.01
C LEU A 58 6.80 7.89 -9.81
N HIS A 59 5.48 8.03 -9.69
CA HIS A 59 4.68 7.31 -8.71
C HIS A 59 3.86 6.23 -9.39
N THR A 60 3.77 5.07 -8.77
CA THR A 60 2.95 3.96 -9.25
C THR A 60 1.95 3.51 -8.20
N VAL A 61 0.79 3.03 -8.65
CA VAL A 61 -0.17 2.38 -7.76
C VAL A 61 0.44 1.14 -7.09
N CYS A 62 1.39 0.48 -7.75
CA CYS A 62 2.10 -0.68 -7.22
C CYS A 62 2.84 -0.35 -5.90
N GLU A 63 3.55 0.78 -5.85
CA GLU A 63 4.27 1.24 -4.66
C GLU A 63 3.37 1.94 -3.65
N GLU A 64 2.52 2.87 -4.10
CA GLU A 64 1.72 3.71 -3.18
C GLU A 64 0.63 2.92 -2.44
N ALA A 65 0.12 1.86 -3.05
CA ALA A 65 -0.93 1.01 -2.47
C ALA A 65 -0.40 -0.23 -1.73
N ALA A 66 0.93 -0.40 -1.65
CA ALA A 66 1.55 -1.63 -1.13
C ALA A 66 0.95 -2.89 -1.78
N CYS A 67 0.94 -2.91 -3.12
CA CYS A 67 0.27 -3.95 -3.90
C CYS A 67 0.91 -5.33 -3.62
N PRO A 68 0.13 -6.36 -3.22
CA PRO A 68 0.67 -7.68 -2.88
C PRO A 68 1.24 -8.44 -4.09
N ASN A 69 0.98 -7.94 -5.31
CA ASN A 69 1.42 -8.56 -6.57
C ASN A 69 2.66 -7.90 -7.16
N ILE A 70 3.33 -6.99 -6.43
CA ILE A 70 4.48 -6.25 -6.95
C ILE A 70 5.62 -7.17 -7.41
N GLY A 71 5.82 -8.30 -6.73
CA GLY A 71 6.80 -9.33 -7.11
C GLY A 71 6.50 -9.98 -8.46
N GLU A 72 5.23 -10.22 -8.76
CA GLU A 72 4.78 -10.81 -10.02
C GLU A 72 4.79 -9.77 -11.16
N CYS A 73 4.42 -8.52 -10.86
CA CYS A 73 4.32 -7.47 -11.88
C CYS A 73 5.68 -6.88 -12.26
N PHE A 74 6.62 -6.77 -11.32
CA PHE A 74 7.96 -6.18 -11.55
C PHE A 74 9.07 -7.23 -11.67
N GLY A 75 8.72 -8.52 -11.53
CA GLY A 75 9.64 -9.67 -11.59
C GLY A 75 10.15 -9.98 -12.98
#